data_AF-D9R910-F1
#
_entry.id   AF-D9R910-F1
#
_cell.length_a   1.000
_cell.length_b   1.000
_cell.length_c   1.000
_cell.angle_alpha   90.00
_cell.angle_beta   90.00
_cell.angle_gamma   90.00
#
_symmetry.space_group_name_H-M   'P 1'
#
loop_
_entity.id
_entity.type
_entity.pdbx_description
1 polymer ?
#
loop_
_entity_poly.entity_id
_entity_poly.type
_entity_poly.pdbx_seq_one_letter_code
_entity_poly.pdbx_strand_id
1 'polypeptide(L)'
;MDKEILVQYCEMREEIKDIRRRKEQLEKQIRNLGIVSDSVKGTRSDGTYGSIRITGYPTPEHYRKKAAIERLQKVLDIKETELLELMTQAEEYIESIPKSEVRTMFRLYYIDGLPWWKVAQSMNRMFPKRRVKFTEDSCWQRNKRFFGEI
;
A
#
# COMPACT_ATOMS: atom_id res chain seq x y z
N MET A 1 -10.30 21.83 8.25
CA MET A 1 -10.16 20.38 8.04
C MET A 1 -10.30 20.21 6.56
N ASP A 2 -9.16 20.02 5.92
CA ASP A 2 -8.98 20.52 4.57
C ASP A 2 -8.99 19.35 3.60
N LYS A 3 -9.50 19.60 2.39
CA LYS A 3 -9.55 18.65 1.26
C LYS A 3 -8.22 17.91 1.00
N GLU A 4 -7.13 18.51 1.47
CA GLU A 4 -5.78 18.00 1.46
C GLU A 4 -5.65 16.65 2.17
N ILE A 5 -6.42 16.38 3.24
CA ILE A 5 -6.36 15.11 3.98
C ILE A 5 -6.71 13.93 3.06
N LEU A 6 -7.73 14.07 2.22
CA LEU A 6 -8.13 13.02 1.28
C LEU A 6 -7.10 12.79 0.17
N VAL A 7 -6.45 13.86 -0.27
CA VAL A 7 -5.38 13.79 -1.29
C VAL A 7 -4.15 13.12 -0.69
N GLN A 8 -3.71 13.57 0.49
CA GLN A 8 -2.58 13.01 1.22
C GLN A 8 -2.78 11.53 1.53
N TYR A 9 -3.99 11.13 1.93
CA TYR A 9 -4.34 9.72 2.13
C TYR A 9 -4.15 8.90 0.85
N CYS A 10 -4.65 9.38 -0.30
CA CYS A 10 -4.48 8.69 -1.57
C CYS A 10 -3.01 8.60 -2.01
N GLU A 11 -2.24 9.68 -1.84
CA GLU A 11 -0.82 9.73 -2.17
C GLU A 11 -0.02 8.75 -1.31
N MET A 12 -0.25 8.75 0.01
CA MET A 12 0.41 7.84 0.96
C MET A 12 0.14 6.37 0.63
N ARG A 13 -1.10 6.04 0.21
CA ARG A 13 -1.45 4.68 -0.23
C ARG A 13 -0.67 4.22 -1.46
N GLU A 14 -0.54 5.07 -2.46
CA GLU A 14 0.23 4.73 -3.66
C GLU A 14 1.74 4.66 -3.37
N GLU A 15 2.25 5.49 -2.46
CA GLU A 15 3.64 5.41 -1.99
C GLU A 15 3.93 4.07 -1.29
N ILE A 16 3.07 3.64 -0.36
CA ILE A 16 3.18 2.35 0.34
C ILE A 16 3.18 1.19 -0.66
N LYS A 17 2.30 1.25 -1.66
CA LYS A 17 2.21 0.23 -2.72
C LYS A 17 3.47 0.18 -3.58
N ASP A 18 4.07 1.33 -3.90
CA ASP A 18 5.35 1.38 -4.62
C ASP A 18 6.50 0.82 -3.77
N ILE A 19 6.57 1.16 -2.48
CA ILE A 19 7.57 0.60 -1.55
C ILE A 19 7.45 -0.93 -1.48
N ARG A 20 6.23 -1.46 -1.34
CA ARG A 20 5.96 -2.91 -1.36
C ARG A 20 6.44 -3.55 -2.66
N ARG A 21 6.17 -2.92 -3.80
CA ARG A 21 6.63 -3.39 -5.12
C ARG A 21 8.16 -3.42 -5.21
N ARG A 22 8.84 -2.37 -4.77
CA ARG A 22 10.32 -2.30 -4.78
C ARG A 22 10.94 -3.35 -3.86
N LYS A 23 10.35 -3.56 -2.68
CA LYS A 23 10.76 -4.63 -1.76
C LYS A 23 10.63 -6.01 -2.41
N GLU A 24 9.49 -6.29 -3.02
CA GLU A 24 9.23 -7.57 -3.71
C GLU A 24 10.23 -7.82 -4.85
N GLN A 25 10.60 -6.77 -5.60
CA GLN A 25 11.62 -6.87 -6.65
C GLN A 25 13.00 -7.24 -6.09
N LEU A 26 13.41 -6.64 -4.97
CA LEU A 26 14.68 -6.98 -4.31
C LEU A 26 14.66 -8.42 -3.77
N GLU A 27 13.53 -8.86 -3.20
CA GLU A 27 13.37 -10.24 -2.74
C GLU A 27 13.46 -11.24 -3.89
N LYS A 28 12.85 -10.93 -5.05
CA LYS A 28 12.99 -11.74 -6.29
C LYS A 28 14.45 -11.83 -6.72
N GLN A 29 15.18 -10.71 -6.71
CA GLN A 29 16.60 -10.71 -7.05
C GLN A 29 17.43 -11.55 -6.09
N ILE A 30 17.14 -11.52 -4.77
CA ILE A 30 17.81 -12.36 -3.79
C ILE A 30 17.54 -13.85 -4.05
N ARG A 31 16.30 -14.23 -4.32
CA ARG A 31 15.95 -15.62 -4.64
C ARG A 31 16.71 -16.16 -5.85
N ASN A 32 16.97 -15.30 -6.84
CA ASN A 32 17.70 -15.67 -8.06
C ASN A 32 19.21 -15.82 -7.85
N LEU A 33 19.80 -15.29 -6.77
CA LEU A 33 21.25 -15.37 -6.53
C LEU A 33 21.73 -16.78 -6.18
N GLY A 34 20.82 -17.72 -5.87
CA GLY A 34 21.14 -19.13 -5.59
C GLY A 34 21.85 -19.33 -4.23
N ILE A 35 21.49 -20.41 -3.53
CA ILE A 35 22.17 -20.82 -2.30
C ILE A 35 23.38 -21.68 -2.70
N VAL A 36 24.57 -21.33 -2.22
CA VAL A 36 25.75 -22.16 -2.39
C VAL A 36 26.01 -22.94 -1.11
N SER A 37 26.34 -24.22 -1.27
CA SER A 37 26.74 -25.09 -0.17
C SER A 37 28.19 -25.47 -0.40
N ASP A 38 29.05 -25.19 0.57
CA ASP A 38 30.44 -25.64 0.58
C ASP A 38 30.64 -26.66 1.71
N SER A 39 31.63 -27.52 1.59
CA SER A 39 31.97 -28.53 2.59
C SER A 39 33.42 -28.40 3.01
N VAL A 40 33.64 -27.92 4.23
CA VAL A 40 34.98 -27.79 4.82
C VAL A 40 35.21 -28.91 5.83
N LYS A 41 36.47 -29.28 6.09
CA LYS A 41 36.81 -30.16 7.20
C LYS A 41 37.12 -29.34 8.44
N GLY A 42 36.53 -29.71 9.56
CA GLY A 42 36.74 -29.01 10.82
C GLY A 42 36.20 -29.79 12.01
N THR A 43 36.49 -29.29 13.20
CA THR A 43 35.96 -29.83 14.45
C THR A 43 34.57 -29.25 14.68
N ARG A 44 33.57 -30.12 14.82
CA ARG A 44 32.20 -29.74 15.12
C ARG A 44 32.08 -29.26 16.57
N SER A 45 30.94 -28.64 16.91
CA SER A 45 30.65 -28.18 18.28
C SER A 45 30.64 -29.32 19.32
N ASP A 46 30.50 -30.57 18.88
CA ASP A 46 30.58 -31.78 19.69
C ASP A 46 32.01 -32.33 19.87
N GLY A 47 33.03 -31.66 19.30
CA GLY A 47 34.44 -32.09 19.35
C GLY A 47 34.85 -33.09 18.28
N THR A 48 33.93 -33.57 17.44
CA THR A 48 34.22 -34.55 16.38
C THR A 48 34.84 -33.85 15.17
N TYR A 49 36.01 -34.31 14.72
CA TYR A 49 36.61 -33.83 13.47
C TYR A 49 35.95 -34.50 12.27
N GLY A 50 35.40 -33.71 11.34
CA GLY A 50 34.70 -34.25 10.18
C GLY A 50 34.36 -33.19 9.13
N SER A 51 33.63 -33.60 8.09
CA SER A 51 33.07 -32.66 7.13
C SER A 51 31.94 -31.85 7.78
N ILE A 52 31.98 -30.53 7.56
CA ILE A 52 30.97 -29.56 7.98
C ILE A 52 30.44 -28.92 6.70
N ARG A 53 29.14 -29.04 6.49
CA ARG A 53 28.48 -28.40 5.35
C ARG A 53 28.08 -26.99 5.75
N ILE A 54 28.69 -25.99 5.13
CA ILE A 54 28.37 -24.59 5.30
C ILE A 54 27.43 -24.21 4.16
N THR A 55 26.25 -23.69 4.51
CA THR A 55 25.27 -23.20 3.52
C THR A 55 25.19 -21.69 3.66
N GLY A 56 25.28 -20.96 2.54
CA GLY A 56 25.27 -19.51 2.56
C GLY A 56 25.18 -18.88 1.18
N TYR A 57 25.10 -17.56 1.15
CA TYR A 57 25.16 -16.79 -0.09
C TYR A 57 26.59 -16.26 -0.28
N PRO A 58 27.26 -16.60 -1.39
CA PRO A 58 28.69 -16.31 -1.57
C PRO A 58 28.97 -14.86 -1.96
N THR A 59 27.95 -14.04 -2.25
CA THR A 59 28.14 -12.69 -2.80
C THR A 59 27.88 -11.59 -1.76
N PRO A 60 28.77 -10.57 -1.65
CA PRO A 60 28.51 -9.35 -0.88
C PRO A 60 27.22 -8.63 -1.29
N GLU A 61 26.81 -8.80 -2.55
CA GLU A 61 25.56 -8.27 -3.11
C GLU A 61 24.32 -8.81 -2.38
N HIS A 62 24.31 -10.09 -2.00
CA HIS A 62 23.21 -10.68 -1.24
C HIS A 62 22.97 -9.94 0.08
N TYR A 63 24.03 -9.74 0.86
CA TYR A 63 23.96 -9.06 2.16
C TYR A 63 23.54 -7.59 2.01
N ARG A 64 24.04 -6.90 0.99
CA ARG A 64 23.62 -5.51 0.68
C ARG A 64 22.12 -5.42 0.35
N LYS A 65 21.60 -6.34 -0.49
CA LYS A 65 20.18 -6.39 -0.84
C LYS A 65 19.31 -6.73 0.37
N LYS A 66 19.76 -7.67 1.21
CA LYS A 66 19.06 -8.04 2.45
C LYS A 66 18.94 -6.84 3.40
N ALA A 67 20.04 -6.11 3.63
CA ALA A 67 20.01 -4.90 4.44
C ALA A 67 19.11 -3.81 3.84
N ALA A 68 19.04 -3.69 2.51
CA ALA A 68 18.11 -2.78 1.85
C ALA A 68 16.64 -3.17 2.07
N ILE A 69 16.31 -4.46 2.00
CA ILE A 69 14.96 -4.98 2.30
C ILE A 69 14.57 -4.70 3.74
N GLU A 70 15.48 -4.92 4.71
CA GLU A 70 15.23 -4.63 6.12
C GLU A 70 14.97 -3.14 6.36
N ARG A 71 15.70 -2.25 5.68
CA ARG A 71 15.43 -0.80 5.74
C ARG A 71 14.07 -0.44 5.14
N LEU A 72 13.73 -1.02 3.98
CA LEU A 72 12.43 -0.80 3.35
C LEU A 72 11.29 -1.31 4.23
N GLN A 73 11.46 -2.42 4.94
CA GLN A 73 10.47 -2.93 5.89
C GLN A 73 10.22 -1.92 7.01
N LYS A 74 11.27 -1.38 7.64
CA LYS A 74 11.11 -0.37 8.70
C LYS A 74 10.37 0.88 8.22
N VAL A 75 10.72 1.37 7.03
CA VAL A 75 10.03 2.52 6.42
C VAL A 75 8.57 2.19 6.13
N LEU A 76 8.29 0.98 5.65
CA LEU A 76 6.94 0.50 5.40
C LEU A 76 6.12 0.44 6.69
N ASP A 77 6.66 -0.09 7.78
CA ASP A 77 5.96 -0.19 9.08
C ASP A 77 5.57 1.19 9.63
N ILE A 78 6.47 2.18 9.51
CA ILE A 78 6.21 3.55 9.94
C ILE A 78 5.09 4.17 9.09
N LYS A 79 5.19 4.07 7.77
CA LYS A 79 4.20 4.62 6.85
C LYS A 79 2.83 3.95 6.96
N GLU A 80 2.79 2.64 7.21
CA GLU A 80 1.53 1.94 7.45
C GLU A 80 0.85 2.44 8.73
N THR A 81 1.62 2.80 9.76
CA THR A 81 1.10 3.42 10.98
C THR A 81 0.56 4.82 10.70
N GLU A 82 1.32 5.67 10.01
CA GLU A 82 0.88 7.01 9.58
C GLU A 82 -0.39 6.95 8.71
N LEU A 83 -0.49 5.94 7.83
CA LEU A 83 -1.65 5.73 6.99
C LEU A 83 -2.92 5.44 7.80
N LEU A 84 -2.81 4.69 8.91
CA LEU A 84 -3.95 4.43 9.78
C LEU A 84 -4.48 5.72 10.42
N GLU A 85 -3.59 6.59 10.87
CA GLU A 85 -3.96 7.90 11.43
C GLU A 85 -4.64 8.79 10.38
N LEU A 86 -4.05 8.86 9.17
CA LEU A 86 -4.65 9.59 8.03
C LEU A 86 -6.00 9.01 7.61
N MET A 87 -6.17 7.68 7.69
CA MET A 87 -7.44 7.03 7.40
C MET A 87 -8.53 7.50 8.36
N THR A 88 -8.24 7.55 9.67
CA THR A 88 -9.18 8.05 10.67
C THR A 88 -9.56 9.51 10.38
N GLN A 89 -8.58 10.37 10.10
CA GLN A 89 -8.84 11.77 9.76
C GLN A 89 -9.67 11.92 8.47
N ALA A 90 -9.39 11.09 7.46
CA ALA A 90 -10.14 11.07 6.21
C ALA A 90 -11.61 10.64 6.45
N GLU A 91 -11.85 9.63 7.28
CA GLU A 91 -13.21 9.20 7.64
C GLU A 91 -13.97 10.26 8.43
N GLU A 92 -13.32 10.90 9.41
CA GLU A 92 -13.89 12.01 10.18
C GLU A 92 -14.25 13.19 9.28
N TYR A 93 -13.37 13.55 8.35
CA TYR A 93 -13.64 14.59 7.36
C TYR A 93 -14.84 14.21 6.49
N ILE A 94 -14.91 12.98 5.98
CA ILE A 94 -16.03 12.52 5.17
C ILE A 94 -17.34 12.54 5.98
N GLU A 95 -17.30 12.13 7.25
CA GLU A 95 -18.47 12.15 8.13
C GLU A 95 -18.97 13.57 8.42
N SER A 96 -18.08 14.56 8.48
CA SER A 96 -18.45 15.98 8.63
C SER A 96 -19.25 16.55 7.46
N ILE A 97 -19.25 15.88 6.29
CA ILE A 97 -20.01 16.31 5.11
C ILE A 97 -21.52 16.16 5.39
N PRO A 98 -22.33 17.22 5.24
CA PRO A 98 -23.75 17.19 5.60
C PRO A 98 -24.60 16.34 4.65
N LYS A 99 -24.23 16.26 3.37
CA LYS A 99 -24.97 15.51 2.35
C LYS A 99 -24.54 14.05 2.35
N SER A 100 -25.41 13.16 2.84
CA SER A 100 -25.17 11.70 2.90
C SER A 100 -24.81 11.08 1.53
N GLU A 101 -25.43 11.53 0.44
CA GLU A 101 -25.07 11.07 -0.91
C GLU A 101 -23.59 11.33 -1.26
N VAL A 102 -23.08 12.51 -0.89
CA VAL A 102 -21.69 12.90 -1.17
C VAL A 102 -20.74 12.12 -0.28
N ARG A 103 -21.11 11.92 0.99
CA ARG A 103 -20.39 11.08 1.94
C ARG A 103 -20.16 9.67 1.39
N THR A 104 -21.22 9.00 0.94
CA THR A 104 -21.13 7.65 0.36
C THR A 104 -20.26 7.64 -0.89
N MET A 105 -20.43 8.64 -1.77
CA MET A 105 -19.61 8.75 -2.99
C MET A 105 -18.11 8.92 -2.67
N PHE A 106 -17.77 9.72 -1.67
CA PHE A 106 -16.39 9.96 -1.26
C PHE A 106 -15.77 8.77 -0.52
N ARG A 107 -16.54 8.04 0.30
CA ARG A 107 -16.09 6.75 0.87
C ARG A 107 -15.69 5.78 -0.23
N LEU A 108 -16.56 5.58 -1.23
CA LEU A 108 -16.31 4.68 -2.35
C LEU A 108 -15.07 5.08 -3.17
N TYR A 109 -14.83 6.38 -3.34
CA TYR A 109 -13.70 6.86 -4.14
C TYR A 109 -12.39 6.89 -3.34
N TYR A 110 -12.36 7.68 -2.26
CA TYR A 110 -11.13 7.96 -1.51
C TYR A 110 -10.72 6.81 -0.60
N ILE A 111 -11.68 6.24 0.16
CA ILE A 111 -11.40 5.16 1.12
C ILE A 111 -11.28 3.81 0.40
N ASP A 112 -12.31 3.42 -0.36
CA ASP A 112 -12.34 2.12 -1.04
C ASP A 112 -11.45 2.09 -2.30
N GLY A 113 -11.00 3.26 -2.80
CA GLY A 113 -10.11 3.35 -3.96
C GLY A 113 -10.78 2.95 -5.28
N LEU A 114 -12.11 3.06 -5.39
CA LEU A 114 -12.82 2.68 -6.60
C LEU A 114 -12.73 3.78 -7.67
N PRO A 115 -12.52 3.42 -8.95
CA PRO A 115 -12.61 4.39 -10.04
C PRO A 115 -14.04 4.90 -10.21
N TRP A 116 -14.20 6.11 -10.76
CA TRP A 116 -15.48 6.81 -10.83
C TRP A 116 -16.60 6.04 -11.53
N TRP A 117 -16.31 5.22 -12.54
CA TRP A 117 -17.30 4.34 -13.16
C TRP A 117 -17.86 3.27 -12.19
N LYS A 118 -17.01 2.69 -11.32
CA LYS A 118 -17.48 1.75 -10.27
C LYS A 118 -18.25 2.48 -9.20
N VAL A 119 -17.79 3.67 -8.81
CA VAL A 119 -18.52 4.53 -7.86
C VAL A 119 -19.93 4.81 -8.38
N ALA A 120 -20.05 5.22 -9.65
CA ALA A 120 -21.34 5.48 -10.29
C ALA A 120 -22.25 4.24 -10.28
N GLN A 121 -21.71 3.05 -10.60
CA GLN A 121 -22.46 1.80 -10.56
C GLN A 121 -22.96 1.47 -9.14
N SER A 122 -22.09 1.56 -8.14
CA SER A 122 -22.44 1.34 -6.72
C SER A 122 -23.48 2.35 -6.24
N MET A 123 -23.32 3.63 -6.59
CA MET A 123 -24.28 4.68 -6.25
C MET A 123 -25.65 4.43 -6.90
N ASN A 124 -25.69 4.03 -8.17
CA ASN A 124 -26.96 3.68 -8.83
C ASN A 124 -27.65 2.47 -8.19
N ARG A 125 -26.88 1.50 -7.68
CA ARG A 125 -27.42 0.34 -6.96
C ARG A 125 -28.01 0.74 -5.59
N MET A 126 -27.36 1.66 -4.89
CA MET A 126 -27.81 2.17 -3.59
C MET A 126 -28.99 3.14 -3.71
N PHE A 127 -29.05 3.93 -4.79
CA PHE A 127 -30.09 4.94 -5.03
C PHE A 127 -30.92 4.61 -6.30
N PRO A 128 -31.65 3.49 -6.34
CA PRO A 128 -32.33 3.02 -7.56
C PRO A 128 -33.48 3.92 -8.00
N LYS A 129 -34.08 4.69 -7.08
CA LYS A 129 -35.23 5.58 -7.33
C LYS A 129 -34.84 6.96 -7.87
N ARG A 130 -33.54 7.22 -8.06
CA ARG A 130 -33.07 8.53 -8.52
C ARG A 130 -33.47 8.77 -9.97
N ARG A 131 -34.03 9.95 -10.26
CA ARG A 131 -34.49 10.33 -11.61
C ARG A 131 -33.35 10.37 -12.64
N VAL A 132 -32.18 10.89 -12.25
CA VAL A 132 -30.98 10.98 -13.08
C VAL A 132 -29.94 10.03 -12.53
N LYS A 133 -29.54 9.03 -13.33
CA LYS A 133 -28.50 8.07 -12.95
C LYS A 133 -27.15 8.75 -12.78
N PHE A 134 -26.34 8.21 -11.87
CA PHE A 134 -24.94 8.56 -11.75
C PHE A 134 -24.17 8.03 -12.96
N THR A 135 -23.40 8.89 -13.59
CA THR A 135 -22.36 8.56 -14.57
C THR A 135 -20.99 8.90 -13.98
N GLU A 136 -19.93 8.33 -14.55
CA GLU A 136 -18.54 8.66 -14.20
C GLU A 136 -18.29 10.18 -14.21
N ASP A 137 -18.66 10.85 -15.31
CA ASP A 137 -18.52 12.31 -15.44
C ASP A 137 -19.32 13.06 -14.38
N SER A 138 -20.53 12.61 -14.06
CA SER A 138 -21.36 13.28 -13.06
C SER A 138 -20.72 13.20 -11.66
N CYS A 139 -20.12 12.06 -11.31
CA CYS A 139 -19.45 11.87 -10.03
C CYS A 139 -18.17 12.71 -9.97
N TRP A 140 -17.36 12.68 -11.03
CA TRP A 140 -16.14 13.48 -11.11
C TRP A 140 -16.42 14.99 -11.07
N GLN A 141 -17.41 15.48 -11.82
CA GLN A 141 -17.81 16.89 -11.77
C GLN A 141 -18.33 17.29 -10.38
N ARG A 142 -19.06 16.39 -9.71
CA ARG A 142 -19.56 16.64 -8.34
C ARG A 142 -18.42 16.73 -7.34
N ASN A 143 -17.38 15.90 -7.49
CA ASN A 143 -16.14 16.00 -6.74
C ASN A 143 -15.45 17.36 -6.97
N LYS A 144 -15.29 17.75 -8.23
CA LYS A 144 -14.67 19.03 -8.62
C LYS A 144 -15.42 20.23 -8.05
N ARG A 145 -16.76 20.23 -8.10
CA ARG A 145 -17.59 21.29 -7.54
C ARG A 145 -17.45 21.36 -6.02
N PHE A 146 -17.49 20.21 -5.34
CA PHE A 146 -17.35 20.16 -3.89
C PHE A 146 -16.04 20.78 -3.40
N PHE A 147 -14.94 20.60 -4.14
CA PHE A 147 -13.63 21.17 -3.78
C PHE A 147 -13.31 22.53 -4.41
N GLY A 148 -14.13 22.98 -5.37
CA GLY A 148 -14.01 24.28 -6.05
C GLY A 148 -14.98 25.35 -5.54
N GLU A 149 -15.99 24.97 -4.76
CA GLU A 149 -16.89 25.89 -4.03
C GLU A 149 -16.30 26.36 -2.68
N ILE A 150 -15.05 25.99 -2.36
CA ILE A 150 -14.29 26.43 -1.18
C ILE A 150 -13.23 27.44 -1.60
#